data_AF-A0A7C5SY05-F1
#
_entry.id   AF-A0A7C5SY05-F1
#
_cell.length_a   1.000
_cell.length_b   1.000
_cell.length_c   1.000
_cell.angle_alpha   90.00
_cell.angle_beta   90.00
_cell.angle_gamma   90.00
#
_symmetry.space_group_name_H-M   'P 1'
#
loop_
_entity.id
_entity.type
_entity.pdbx_description
1 polymer ?
#
loop_
_entity_poly.entity_id
_entity_poly.type
_entity_poly.pdbx_seq_one_letter_code
_entity_poly.pdbx_strand_id
1 'polypeptide(L)' 'MMVFEREQLKDKNIFFSDTREVPLRIEVSDREIKVIGSSREVVLPKDSLRAKAILDRLRIGRESEFSQEIYL' A
#
# COMPACT_ATOMS: atom_id res chain seq x y z
N MET A 1 -12.98 6.84 6.31
CA MET A 1 -12.33 5.62 5.80
C MET A 1 -12.08 5.79 4.31
N MET A 2 -10.86 5.60 3.84
CA MET A 2 -10.51 5.65 2.41
C MET A 2 -10.11 4.25 1.94
N VAL A 3 -10.51 3.87 0.74
CA VAL A 3 -10.20 2.57 0.14
C VAL A 3 -9.56 2.80 -1.22
N PHE A 4 -8.48 2.09 -1.47
CA PHE A 4 -7.77 2.08 -2.75
C PHE A 4 -7.84 0.68 -3.34
N GLU A 5 -8.43 0.57 -4.52
CA GLU A 5 -8.60 -0.70 -5.22
C GLU A 5 -7.38 -1.03 -6.07
N ARG A 6 -7.24 -2.32 -6.43
CA ARG A 6 -6.09 -2.86 -7.19
C ARG A 6 -5.67 -2.00 -8.37
N GLU A 7 -6.62 -1.50 -9.15
CA GLU A 7 -6.34 -0.68 -10.33
C GLU A 7 -5.60 0.63 -10.00
N GLN A 8 -5.83 1.20 -8.81
CA GLN A 8 -5.14 2.40 -8.34
C GLN A 8 -3.76 2.07 -7.74
N LEU A 9 -3.49 0.81 -7.43
CA LEU A 9 -2.29 0.32 -6.73
C LEU A 9 -1.22 -0.23 -7.67
N LYS A 10 -1.59 -0.61 -8.91
CA LYS A 10 -0.66 -1.17 -9.91
C LYS A 10 0.59 -0.30 -10.13
N ASP A 11 0.39 1.02 -10.13
CA ASP A 11 1.46 2.00 -10.41
C ASP A 11 2.05 2.60 -9.12
N LYS A 12 1.82 1.96 -7.97
CA LYS A 12 2.27 2.47 -6.65
C LYS A 12 3.52 1.78 -6.13
N ASN A 13 4.06 0.79 -6.83
CA ASN A 13 5.24 0.03 -6.40
C ASN A 13 5.15 -0.47 -4.93
N ILE A 14 3.96 -0.90 -4.50
CA ILE A 14 3.74 -1.54 -3.20
C ILE A 14 3.52 -3.03 -3.45
N PHE A 15 4.32 -3.88 -2.81
CA PHE A 15 4.32 -5.31 -3.04
C PHE A 15 4.43 -6.10 -1.74
N PHE A 16 3.87 -7.32 -1.71
CA PHE A 16 4.20 -8.28 -0.67
C PHE A 16 5.60 -8.85 -0.90
N SER A 17 6.44 -8.85 0.14
CA SER A 17 7.88 -9.17 0.05
C SER A 17 8.21 -10.56 -0.51
N ASP A 18 7.37 -11.54 -0.24
CA ASP A 18 7.55 -12.94 -0.59
C ASP A 18 6.96 -13.31 -1.96
N THR A 19 5.81 -12.74 -2.34
CA THR A 19 5.16 -13.05 -3.63
C THR A 19 5.40 -12.02 -4.72
N ARG A 20 5.92 -10.84 -4.36
CA ARG A 20 5.95 -9.63 -5.22
C ARG A 20 4.57 -9.27 -5.80
N GLU A 21 3.51 -9.69 -5.11
CA GLU A 21 2.14 -9.43 -5.53
C GLU A 21 1.74 -8.00 -5.17
N VAL A 22 1.07 -7.31 -6.10
CA VAL A 22 0.42 -6.03 -5.84
C VAL A 22 -0.83 -6.28 -4.99
N PRO A 23 -1.05 -5.50 -3.91
CA PRO A 23 -2.25 -5.64 -3.10
C PRO A 23 -3.55 -5.51 -3.91
N LEU A 24 -4.56 -6.29 -3.52
CA LEU A 24 -5.90 -6.20 -4.08
C LEU A 24 -6.61 -4.94 -3.63
N ARG A 25 -6.43 -4.56 -2.37
CA ARG A 25 -6.94 -3.30 -1.83
C ARG A 25 -6.14 -2.81 -0.64
N ILE A 26 -6.14 -1.51 -0.42
CA ILE A 26 -5.62 -0.88 0.80
C ILE A 26 -6.74 -0.07 1.45
N GLU A 27 -7.02 -0.36 2.71
CA GLU A 27 -8.00 0.36 3.52
C GLU A 27 -7.27 1.25 4.53
N VAL A 28 -7.56 2.54 4.50
CA VAL A 28 -6.98 3.54 5.40
C VAL A 28 -8.05 4.04 6.37
N SER A 29 -7.81 3.80 7.65
CA SER A 29 -8.62 4.29 8.76
C SER A 29 -7.91 5.43 9.52
N ASP A 30 -8.52 5.87 10.62
CA ASP A 30 -7.91 6.88 11.48
C ASP A 30 -6.72 6.35 12.27
N ARG A 31 -6.68 5.04 12.55
CA ARG A 31 -5.68 4.40 13.43
C ARG A 31 -4.71 3.47 12.71
N GLU A 32 -5.16 2.81 11.65
CA GLU A 32 -4.40 1.77 10.96
C GLU A 32 -4.63 1.77 9.45
N ILE A 33 -3.70 1.14 8.75
CA ILE A 33 -3.78 0.82 7.32
C ILE A 33 -3.83 -0.69 7.18
N LYS A 34 -4.83 -1.20 6.48
CA LYS A 34 -4.91 -2.62 6.13
C LYS A 34 -4.55 -2.80 4.67
N VAL A 35 -3.60 -3.69 4.41
CA VAL A 35 -3.18 -4.05 3.06
C VAL A 35 -3.58 -5.49 2.80
N ILE A 36 -4.42 -5.69 1.79
CA ILE A 36 -5.12 -6.94 1.56
C ILE A 36 -4.63 -7.52 0.23
N GLY A 37 -4.05 -8.72 0.29
CA GLY A 37 -3.64 -9.50 -0.87
C GLY A 37 -4.59 -10.65 -1.16
N SER A 38 -4.26 -11.49 -2.15
CA SER A 38 -5.11 -12.62 -2.55
C SER A 38 -5.26 -13.70 -1.47
N SER A 39 -4.23 -13.88 -0.62
CA SER A 39 -4.15 -14.95 0.37
C SER A 39 -3.87 -14.47 1.80
N ARG A 40 -3.69 -13.16 2.00
CA ARG A 40 -3.28 -12.59 3.29
C ARG A 40 -3.78 -11.17 3.51
N GLU A 41 -3.69 -10.73 4.76
CA GLU A 41 -3.88 -9.34 5.17
C GLU A 41 -2.70 -8.90 6.05
N VAL A 42 -2.24 -7.65 5.87
CA VAL A 42 -1.23 -7.00 6.71
C VAL A 42 -1.83 -5.74 7.31
N VAL A 43 -1.84 -5.63 8.64
CA VAL A 43 -2.34 -4.46 9.36
C VAL A 43 -1.16 -3.67 9.92
N LEU A 44 -1.08 -2.39 9.58
CA LEU A 44 -0.02 -1.49 9.99
C LEU A 44 -0.60 -0.33 10.81
N PRO A 45 -0.07 -0.05 12.02
CA PRO A 45 -0.37 1.18 12.74
C PRO A 45 -0.02 2.39 11.87
N LYS A 46 -0.92 3.38 11.80
CA LYS A 46 -0.78 4.54 10.91
C LYS A 46 0.44 5.41 11.24
N ASP A 47 0.89 5.38 12.48
CA ASP A 47 2.06 6.08 12.99
C ASP A 47 3.40 5.40 12.65
N SER A 48 3.38 4.15 12.19
CA SER A 48 4.57 3.42 11.76
C SER A 48 5.22 4.04 10.53
N LEU A 49 6.55 3.89 10.41
CA LEU A 49 7.31 4.38 9.25
C LEU A 49 6.80 3.77 7.93
N ARG A 50 6.47 2.48 7.96
CA ARG A 50 5.95 1.77 6.78
C ARG A 50 4.58 2.28 6.37
N ALA A 51 3.68 2.51 7.31
CA ALA A 51 2.38 3.11 7.03
C ALA A 51 2.50 4.52 6.44
N LYS A 52 3.41 5.35 6.96
CA LYS A 52 3.67 6.70 6.43
C LYS A 52 4.14 6.65 4.97
N ALA A 53 5.09 5.76 4.65
CA ALA A 53 5.56 5.58 3.28
C ALA A 53 4.44 5.16 2.32
N ILE A 54 3.54 4.26 2.76
CA ILE A 54 2.36 3.86 1.97
C ILE A 54 1.41 5.04 1.78
N LEU A 55 1.13 5.83 2.82
CA LEU A 55 0.22 6.98 2.69
C LEU A 55 0.76 8.04 1.73
N ASP A 56 2.04 8.35 1.81
CA ASP A 56 2.68 9.29 0.90
C ASP A 56 2.58 8.77 -0.53
N ARG A 57 2.79 7.47 -0.73
CA ARG A 57 2.64 6.79 -2.02
C ARG A 57 1.23 6.90 -2.58
N LEU A 58 0.21 6.68 -1.75
CA LEU A 58 -1.19 6.71 -2.15
C LEU A 58 -1.68 8.13 -2.48
N ARG A 59 -1.04 9.18 -1.93
CA ARG A 59 -1.37 10.58 -2.20
C ARG A 59 -0.86 11.08 -3.55
N ILE A 60 0.23 10.51 -4.06
CA ILE A 60 0.83 10.90 -5.34
C ILE A 60 0.02 10.27 -6.48
N GLY A 61 -0.49 11.06 -7.44
CA GLY A 61 -1.42 10.58 -8.47
C GLY A 61 -0.84 9.49 -9.40
N ARG A 62 0.32 9.75 -10.02
CA ARG A 62 1.14 8.77 -10.75
C ARG A 62 2.57 8.89 -10.24
N GLU A 63 3.21 7.76 -9.98
CA GLU A 63 4.62 7.78 -9.64
C GLU A 63 5.50 7.96 -10.86
N SER A 64 6.63 8.63 -10.64
CA SER A 64 7.74 8.67 -11.58
C SER A 64 8.44 7.30 -11.56
N GLU A 65 8.99 6.86 -12.70
CA GLU A 65 9.65 5.55 -12.90
C GLU A 65 10.82 5.27 -11.92
N PHE A 66 11.22 6.26 -11.11
CA PHE A 66 12.33 6.21 -10.15
C PHE A 66 11.92 5.92 -8.71
N SER A 67 10.65 5.63 -8.46
CA SER A 67 10.14 5.53 -7.10
C SER A 67 10.44 4.15 -6.50
N GLN A 68 11.13 4.13 -5.35
CA GLN A 68 11.55 2.89 -4.70
C GLN A 68 10.37 1.98 -4.34
N GLU A 69 10.56 0.66 -4.48
CA GLU A 69 9.55 -0.34 -4.12
C GLU A 69 9.34 -0.38 -2.59
N ILE A 70 8.08 -0.44 -2.17
CA ILE A 70 7.69 -0.67 -0.78
C ILE A 70 7.34 -2.14 -0.64
N TYR A 71 8.09 -2.85 0.19
CA TYR A 71 7.85 -4.24 0.52
C TYR A 71 7.14 -4.38 1.87
N LEU A 72 6.02 -5.11 1.84
CA LEU A 72 5.18 -5.44 2.99
C LEU A 72 5.60 -6.75 3.64
#